data_AF-A0A8C3Y2N6-F1
#
_entry.id   AF-A0A8C3Y2N6-F1
#
_cell.length_a   1.000
_cell.length_b   1.000
_cell.length_c   1.000
_cell.angle_alpha   90.00
_cell.angle_beta   90.00
_cell.angle_gamma   90.00
#
_symmetry.space_group_name_H-M   'P 1'
#
loop_
_entity.id
_entity.type
_entity.pdbx_description
1 polymer ?
#
loop_
_entity_poly.entity_id
_entity_poly.type
_entity_poly.pdbx_seq_one_letter_code
_entity_poly.pdbx_strand_id
1 'polypeptide(L)'
;KKVADMKLKFSHLEEMKDEGADVDMDTHCVFGAATKIPFRLNQNQALLTFEDEEVAQRLTKKSKHCVNLDNRTANVTVKPFELDMGFQFELHVTVSGKKINVSEIPELPIPKDWMRDKLELNFYKTEQAAGGGEIKNVTYNKGAGTAVITFLKPGASKNFVGCTKYPFYAEGRCFSLCVSPHLDAHLRKFQPYCRVSKKTILLKGIPEVEEDEESVQDMIEIHFQKPSNGGGEIEKIKFNSRGATYVCFEEDAGSASSEITGNS
;
A
#
# COMPACT_ATOMS: atom_id res chain seq x y z
N LYS A 1 16.43 6.16 8.83
CA LYS A 1 15.48 6.64 7.79
C LYS A 1 14.22 5.81 7.92
N LYS A 2 13.15 6.33 8.55
CA LYS A 2 11.88 5.60 8.71
C LYS A 2 11.15 5.70 7.37
N VAL A 3 10.87 4.57 6.73
CA VAL A 3 10.13 4.52 5.46
C VAL A 3 8.66 4.76 5.77
N ALA A 4 7.99 5.61 5.00
CA ALA A 4 6.55 5.83 5.13
C ALA A 4 5.83 4.50 4.87
N ASP A 5 4.96 4.11 5.80
CA ASP A 5 4.18 2.89 5.69
C ASP A 5 3.06 3.10 4.64
N MET A 6 2.79 2.10 3.79
CA MET A 6 1.84 2.22 2.68
C MET A 6 0.72 1.20 2.84
N LYS A 7 -0.53 1.68 2.91
CA LYS A 7 -1.70 0.82 3.04
C LYS A 7 -2.21 0.49 1.64
N LEU A 8 -2.06 -0.76 1.24
CA LEU A 8 -2.64 -1.29 0.01
C LEU A 8 -4.04 -1.83 0.31
N LYS A 9 -5.05 -1.45 -0.50
CA LYS A 9 -6.39 -2.01 -0.45
C LYS A 9 -6.75 -2.55 -1.83
N PHE A 10 -7.14 -3.82 -1.89
CA PHE A 10 -7.74 -4.36 -3.10
C PHE A 10 -9.07 -3.64 -3.35
N SER A 11 -9.25 -3.05 -4.53
CA SER A 11 -10.49 -2.36 -4.85
C SER A 11 -11.48 -3.31 -5.51
N HIS A 12 -11.09 -3.92 -6.61
CA HIS A 12 -11.94 -4.82 -7.38
C HIS A 12 -11.12 -5.60 -8.40
N LEU A 13 -11.73 -6.70 -8.88
CA LEU A 13 -11.29 -7.44 -10.05
C LEU A 13 -12.08 -6.90 -11.25
N GLU A 14 -11.41 -6.54 -12.34
CA GLU A 14 -12.08 -6.18 -13.59
C GLU A 14 -12.25 -7.44 -14.44
N GLU A 15 -13.50 -7.90 -14.56
CA GLU A 15 -13.89 -8.87 -15.58
C GLU A 15 -14.19 -8.09 -16.87
N MET A 16 -13.26 -8.09 -17.82
CA MET A 16 -13.58 -7.60 -19.16
C MET A 16 -14.52 -8.60 -19.85
N LYS A 17 -15.81 -8.24 -19.94
CA LYS A 17 -16.75 -8.86 -20.88
C LYS A 17 -16.49 -8.25 -22.25
N ASP A 18 -15.60 -8.85 -23.02
CA ASP A 18 -15.38 -8.45 -24.41
C ASP A 18 -15.99 -9.50 -25.34
N GLU A 19 -16.97 -9.08 -26.14
CA GLU A 19 -17.73 -9.94 -27.04
C GLU A 19 -16.89 -10.30 -28.27
N GLY A 20 -16.06 -11.34 -28.17
CA GLY A 20 -15.28 -11.83 -29.31
C GLY A 20 -14.38 -13.03 -29.02
N ALA A 21 -14.32 -13.96 -29.97
CA ALA A 21 -13.56 -15.20 -29.88
C ALA A 21 -12.05 -14.98 -30.04
N ASP A 22 -11.36 -14.62 -28.95
CA ASP A 22 -10.00 -15.04 -28.56
C ASP A 22 -9.64 -14.26 -27.28
N VAL A 23 -10.33 -14.55 -26.19
CA VAL A 23 -10.07 -13.88 -24.91
C VAL A 23 -8.75 -14.43 -24.37
N ASP A 24 -7.71 -13.60 -24.24
CA ASP A 24 -6.38 -13.99 -23.73
C ASP A 24 -6.44 -14.59 -22.29
N MET A 25 -7.61 -14.53 -21.64
CA MET A 25 -7.87 -14.99 -20.27
C MET A 25 -6.99 -14.27 -19.24
N ASP A 26 -6.58 -13.05 -19.58
CA ASP A 26 -5.83 -12.16 -18.70
C ASP A 26 -6.69 -11.78 -17.48
N THR A 27 -6.04 -11.65 -16.34
CA THR A 27 -6.68 -11.26 -15.08
C THR A 27 -6.25 -9.85 -14.71
N HIS A 28 -7.21 -8.93 -14.58
CA HIS A 28 -6.97 -7.52 -14.29
C HIS A 28 -7.35 -7.19 -12.85
N CYS A 29 -6.35 -6.84 -12.05
CA CYS A 29 -6.51 -6.47 -10.65
C CYS A 29 -6.22 -4.98 -10.46
N VAL A 30 -7.10 -4.27 -9.76
CA VAL A 30 -6.86 -2.88 -9.37
C VAL A 30 -6.67 -2.82 -7.86
N PHE A 31 -5.61 -2.13 -7.44
CA PHE A 31 -5.29 -1.89 -6.03
C PHE A 31 -5.23 -0.39 -5.78
N GLY A 32 -6.00 0.09 -4.82
CA GLY A 32 -5.86 1.44 -4.29
C GLY A 32 -4.73 1.48 -3.27
N ALA A 33 -3.83 2.45 -3.42
CA ALA A 33 -2.75 2.70 -2.47
C ALA A 33 -2.80 4.15 -1.99
N ALA A 34 -2.66 4.35 -0.68
CA ALA A 34 -2.49 5.66 -0.07
C ALA A 34 -1.34 5.62 0.93
N THR A 35 -0.52 6.68 0.93
CA THR A 35 0.59 6.81 1.87
C THR A 35 0.07 7.12 3.28
N LYS A 36 0.56 6.40 4.30
CA LYS A 36 0.45 6.89 5.68
C LYS A 36 1.53 7.94 5.87
N ILE A 37 1.12 9.18 6.11
CA ILE A 37 2.04 10.32 6.15
C ILE A 37 2.58 10.44 7.58
N PRO A 38 3.89 10.19 7.81
CA PRO A 38 4.47 10.35 9.13
C PRO A 38 4.63 11.84 9.45
N PHE A 39 3.95 12.32 10.47
CA PHE A 39 4.06 13.70 10.92
C PHE A 39 5.16 13.85 11.97
N ARG A 40 5.98 14.89 11.86
CA ARG A 40 6.98 15.23 12.87
C ARG A 40 6.35 16.06 13.99
N LEU A 41 6.03 15.41 15.10
CA LEU A 41 5.62 16.07 16.34
C LEU A 41 6.86 16.63 17.04
N ASN A 42 6.96 17.94 17.17
CA ASN A 42 8.10 18.57 17.80
C ASN A 42 7.97 18.55 19.32
N GLN A 43 9.06 18.87 20.02
CA GLN A 43 9.07 19.03 21.46
C GLN A 43 8.00 20.04 21.90
N ASN A 44 7.37 19.76 23.04
CA ASN A 44 6.38 20.63 23.69
C ASN A 44 5.10 20.83 22.84
N GLN A 45 4.75 19.79 22.07
CA GLN A 45 3.54 19.72 21.28
C GLN A 45 2.76 18.46 21.64
N ALA A 46 1.43 18.56 21.59
CA ALA A 46 0.54 17.42 21.70
C ALA A 46 -0.39 17.37 20.49
N LEU A 47 -0.70 16.16 20.04
CA LEU A 47 -1.64 15.90 18.96
C LEU A 47 -2.83 15.13 19.53
N LEU A 48 -4.04 15.66 19.35
CA LEU A 48 -5.28 15.10 19.89
C LEU A 48 -6.24 14.83 18.73
N THR A 49 -6.77 13.61 18.68
CA THR A 49 -7.83 13.19 17.76
C THR A 49 -9.10 12.92 18.56
N PHE A 50 -10.19 13.56 18.14
CA PHE A 50 -11.51 13.42 18.75
C PHE A 50 -12.37 12.46 17.95
N GLU A 51 -13.33 11.82 18.60
CA GLU A 51 -14.31 10.98 17.89
C GLU A 51 -15.18 11.82 16.94
N ASP A 52 -15.58 13.02 17.39
CA ASP A 52 -16.42 13.97 16.66
C ASP A 52 -15.62 15.10 16.01
N GLU A 53 -15.84 15.32 14.70
CA GLU A 53 -15.17 16.40 13.96
C GLU A 53 -15.60 17.81 14.42
N GLU A 54 -16.83 17.95 14.92
CA GLU A 54 -17.35 19.23 15.40
C GLU A 54 -16.58 19.74 16.63
N VAL A 55 -16.09 18.83 17.47
CA VAL A 55 -15.31 19.15 18.67
C VAL A 55 -13.98 19.80 18.25
N ALA A 56 -13.24 19.15 17.37
CA ALA A 56 -11.96 19.65 16.86
C ALA A 56 -12.12 21.01 16.15
N GLN A 57 -13.18 21.19 15.34
CA GLN A 57 -13.47 22.47 14.68
C GLN A 57 -13.76 23.58 15.69
N ARG A 58 -14.56 23.30 16.73
CA ARG A 58 -14.89 24.27 17.79
C ARG A 58 -13.65 24.67 18.59
N LEU A 59 -12.80 23.71 18.96
CA LEU A 59 -11.54 23.98 19.67
C LEU A 59 -10.58 24.81 18.81
N THR A 60 -10.50 24.52 17.51
CA THR A 60 -9.69 25.28 16.56
C THR A 60 -10.19 26.72 16.42
N LYS A 61 -11.52 26.95 16.39
CA LYS A 61 -12.12 28.30 16.39
C LYS A 61 -11.79 29.08 17.67
N LYS A 62 -11.80 28.43 18.83
CA LYS A 62 -11.45 29.04 20.12
C LYS A 62 -9.95 29.38 20.23
N SER A 63 -9.09 28.60 19.55
CA SER A 63 -7.64 28.82 19.33
C SER A 63 -6.72 28.85 20.55
N LYS A 64 -7.20 29.23 21.74
CA LYS A 64 -6.39 29.32 22.97
C LYS A 64 -7.12 28.68 24.14
N HIS A 65 -6.38 27.91 24.91
CA HIS A 65 -6.87 27.23 26.12
C HIS A 65 -5.88 27.43 27.26
N CYS A 66 -6.42 27.52 28.48
CA CYS A 66 -5.63 27.57 29.70
C CYS A 66 -5.74 26.20 30.36
N VAL A 67 -4.75 25.34 30.12
CA VAL A 67 -4.71 23.97 30.63
C VAL A 67 -4.07 23.98 32.00
N ASN A 68 -4.65 23.24 32.94
CA ASN A 68 -4.03 23.05 34.24
C ASN A 68 -3.10 21.84 34.18
N LEU A 69 -1.82 22.06 34.43
CA LEU A 69 -0.76 21.04 34.54
C LEU A 69 -0.33 20.99 36.01
N ASP A 70 -1.24 20.53 36.86
CA ASP A 70 -1.23 20.46 38.33
C ASP A 70 -0.77 21.73 39.05
N ASN A 71 0.54 21.95 39.04
CA ASN A 71 1.20 23.03 39.76
C ASN A 71 1.27 24.34 38.96
N ARG A 72 0.88 24.32 37.67
CA ARG A 72 1.02 25.45 36.76
C ARG A 72 -0.11 25.50 35.74
N THR A 73 -0.52 26.70 35.33
CA THR A 73 -1.42 26.89 34.19
C THR A 73 -0.63 27.18 32.92
N ALA A 74 -0.96 26.47 31.85
CA ALA A 74 -0.32 26.57 30.55
C ALA A 74 -1.27 27.19 29.52
N ASN A 75 -0.83 28.27 28.88
CA ASN A 75 -1.53 28.86 27.75
C ASN A 75 -1.16 28.12 26.47
N VAL A 76 -1.99 27.16 26.08
CA VAL A 76 -1.79 26.36 24.87
C VAL A 76 -2.54 26.97 23.70
N THR A 77 -1.92 26.93 22.53
CA THR A 77 -2.54 27.33 21.26
C THR A 77 -2.97 26.10 20.49
N VAL A 78 -4.24 26.08 20.10
CA VAL A 78 -4.84 25.07 19.23
C VAL A 78 -4.63 25.48 17.77
N LYS A 79 -4.08 24.58 16.96
CA LYS A 79 -3.95 24.73 15.52
C LYS A 79 -4.64 23.57 14.81
N PRO A 80 -5.23 23.82 13.62
CA PRO A 80 -5.65 22.73 12.74
C PRO A 80 -4.45 21.82 12.46
N PHE A 81 -4.69 20.51 12.39
CA PHE A 81 -3.65 19.57 12.03
C PHE A 81 -3.56 19.44 10.50
N GLU A 82 -2.51 20.02 9.93
CA GLU A 82 -2.18 19.90 8.50
C GLU A 82 -1.25 18.70 8.32
N LEU A 83 -1.69 17.70 7.56
CA LEU A 83 -0.84 16.59 7.16
C LEU A 83 0.18 17.10 6.15
N ASP A 84 1.41 16.59 6.22
CA ASP A 84 2.41 16.81 5.17
C ASP A 84 1.92 16.24 3.83
N MET A 85 2.61 16.55 2.72
CA MET A 85 2.20 16.08 1.39
C MET A 85 2.22 14.54 1.31
N GLY A 86 1.06 13.95 1.01
CA GLY A 86 0.89 12.53 0.72
C GLY A 86 0.53 12.29 -0.73
N PHE A 87 0.47 11.01 -1.11
CA PHE A 87 0.08 10.59 -2.46
C PHE A 87 -0.87 9.41 -2.40
N GLN A 88 -1.84 9.43 -3.31
CA GLN A 88 -2.71 8.29 -3.59
C GLN A 88 -2.58 7.89 -5.06
N PHE A 89 -2.74 6.61 -5.33
CA PHE A 89 -2.70 6.08 -6.69
C PHE A 89 -3.46 4.76 -6.80
N GLU A 90 -3.72 4.35 -8.03
CA GLU A 90 -4.20 3.02 -8.37
C GLU A 90 -3.07 2.24 -9.05
N LEU A 91 -2.80 1.03 -8.56
CA LEU A 91 -1.93 0.07 -9.21
C LEU A 91 -2.81 -0.89 -10.01
N HIS A 92 -2.67 -0.85 -11.33
CA HIS A 92 -3.36 -1.74 -12.27
C HIS A 92 -2.39 -2.86 -12.63
N VAL A 93 -2.72 -4.09 -12.25
CA VAL A 93 -1.90 -5.29 -12.51
C VAL A 93 -2.65 -6.21 -13.45
N THR A 94 -2.04 -6.52 -14.59
CA THR A 94 -2.52 -7.51 -15.55
C THR A 94 -1.67 -8.76 -15.45
N VAL A 95 -2.29 -9.88 -15.09
CA VAL A 95 -1.70 -11.21 -15.14
C VAL A 95 -2.04 -11.83 -16.48
N SER A 96 -1.04 -12.18 -17.28
CA SER A 96 -1.32 -12.75 -18.60
C SER A 96 -1.84 -14.19 -18.50
N GLY A 97 -2.94 -14.48 -19.19
CA GLY A 97 -3.49 -15.82 -19.38
C GLY A 97 -2.77 -16.65 -20.46
N LYS A 98 -1.83 -16.05 -21.20
CA LYS A 98 -1.02 -16.71 -22.25
C LYS A 98 0.48 -16.70 -22.00
N LYS A 99 1.01 -15.88 -21.09
CA LYS A 99 2.47 -15.70 -20.92
C LYS A 99 2.97 -16.08 -19.53
N ILE A 100 4.18 -16.65 -19.48
CA ILE A 100 4.94 -16.89 -18.26
C ILE A 100 6.36 -16.35 -18.38
N ASN A 101 6.96 -16.01 -17.24
CA ASN A 101 8.36 -15.64 -17.12
C ASN A 101 9.14 -16.83 -16.56
N VAL A 102 10.30 -17.09 -17.14
CA VAL A 102 11.26 -18.11 -16.71
C VAL A 102 12.57 -17.42 -16.39
N SER A 103 13.16 -17.76 -15.25
CA SER A 103 14.40 -17.17 -14.74
C SER A 103 15.30 -18.25 -14.15
N GLU A 104 16.53 -17.86 -13.80
CA GLU A 104 17.59 -18.79 -13.35
C GLU A 104 17.97 -19.81 -14.44
N ILE A 105 17.89 -19.40 -15.71
CA ILE A 105 18.27 -20.25 -16.84
C ILE A 105 19.80 -20.40 -16.84
N PRO A 106 20.34 -21.62 -16.80
CA PRO A 106 21.78 -21.83 -16.70
C PRO A 106 22.50 -21.34 -17.95
N GLU A 107 23.67 -20.75 -17.76
CA GLU A 107 24.58 -20.42 -18.85
C GLU A 107 25.32 -21.67 -19.31
N LEU A 108 24.85 -22.25 -20.41
CA LEU A 108 25.47 -23.41 -21.04
C LEU A 108 26.22 -23.01 -22.32
N PRO A 109 27.27 -23.75 -22.70
CA PRO A 109 28.03 -23.52 -23.94
C PRO A 109 27.26 -24.01 -25.18
N ILE A 110 25.95 -23.71 -25.25
CA ILE A 110 25.09 -24.03 -26.38
C ILE A 110 24.63 -22.76 -27.11
N PRO A 111 24.31 -22.87 -28.42
CA PRO A 111 23.72 -21.76 -29.17
C PRO A 111 22.42 -21.26 -28.56
N LYS A 112 22.13 -19.97 -28.75
CA LYS A 112 20.92 -19.32 -28.21
C LYS A 112 19.64 -19.99 -28.70
N ASP A 113 19.60 -20.38 -29.97
CA ASP A 113 18.43 -21.01 -30.58
C ASP A 113 18.20 -22.42 -30.03
N TRP A 114 19.27 -23.18 -29.78
CA TRP A 114 19.14 -24.48 -29.10
C TRP A 114 18.59 -24.35 -27.68
N MET A 115 19.02 -23.32 -26.93
CA MET A 115 18.44 -23.06 -25.61
C MET A 115 16.94 -22.71 -25.71
N ARG A 116 16.55 -21.94 -26.73
CA ARG A 116 15.12 -21.65 -27.00
C ARG A 116 14.34 -22.92 -27.28
N ASP A 117 14.84 -23.78 -28.16
CA ASP A 117 14.20 -25.06 -28.49
C ASP A 117 14.07 -25.97 -27.26
N LYS A 118 15.10 -26.00 -26.40
CA LYS A 118 15.05 -26.76 -25.13
C LYS A 118 14.01 -26.21 -24.16
N LEU A 119 13.92 -24.88 -24.03
CA LEU A 119 12.89 -24.25 -23.22
C LEU A 119 11.52 -24.53 -23.81
N GLU A 120 11.34 -24.41 -25.13
CA GLU A 120 10.09 -24.74 -25.80
C GLU A 120 9.67 -26.17 -25.47
N LEU A 121 10.54 -27.16 -25.70
CA LEU A 121 10.25 -28.56 -25.40
C LEU A 121 9.94 -28.82 -23.90
N ASN A 122 10.59 -28.10 -22.98
CA ASN A 122 10.37 -28.28 -21.54
C ASN A 122 8.97 -27.82 -21.09
N PHE A 123 8.38 -26.85 -21.78
CA PHE A 123 7.06 -26.30 -21.48
C PHE A 123 5.99 -26.71 -22.51
N TYR A 124 6.39 -27.40 -23.59
CA TYR A 124 5.52 -27.95 -24.61
C TYR A 124 4.89 -29.26 -24.10
N LYS A 125 3.56 -29.27 -23.98
CA LYS A 125 2.78 -30.44 -23.53
C LYS A 125 3.33 -31.10 -22.26
N THR A 126 3.68 -30.31 -21.25
CA THR A 126 3.98 -30.86 -19.93
C THR A 126 2.72 -31.57 -19.39
N GLU A 127 2.72 -32.91 -19.40
CA GLU A 127 1.76 -33.77 -18.67
C GLU A 127 1.92 -33.67 -17.14
N GLN A 128 2.81 -32.81 -16.68
CA GLN A 128 2.97 -32.51 -15.26
C GLN A 128 1.68 -31.79 -14.81
N ALA A 129 1.09 -32.28 -13.71
CA ALA A 129 -0.15 -31.80 -13.11
C ALA A 129 -0.17 -30.30 -12.71
N ALA A 130 0.82 -29.50 -13.14
CA ALA A 130 1.06 -28.08 -12.88
C ALA A 130 0.93 -27.19 -14.14
N GLY A 131 0.45 -27.70 -15.27
CA GLY A 131 0.12 -26.91 -16.47
C GLY A 131 1.23 -26.75 -17.53
N GLY A 132 0.80 -26.27 -18.70
CA GLY A 132 1.57 -26.18 -19.94
C GLY A 132 0.63 -26.18 -21.15
N GLY A 133 1.18 -26.02 -22.36
CA GLY A 133 0.36 -25.98 -23.58
C GLY A 133 1.17 -25.91 -24.85
N GLU A 134 0.50 -25.86 -25.99
CA GLU A 134 1.15 -25.53 -27.27
C GLU A 134 1.79 -24.15 -27.16
N ILE A 135 3.04 -24.04 -27.57
CA ILE A 135 3.81 -22.80 -27.48
C ILE A 135 3.70 -22.04 -28.80
N LYS A 136 3.41 -20.75 -28.68
CA LYS A 136 3.41 -19.81 -29.81
C LYS A 136 4.78 -19.20 -30.04
N ASN A 137 5.52 -18.89 -28.96
CA ASN A 137 6.84 -18.27 -29.05
C ASN A 137 7.64 -18.38 -27.73
N VAL A 138 8.98 -18.42 -27.85
CA VAL A 138 9.93 -18.34 -26.73
C VAL A 138 10.92 -17.19 -26.93
N THR A 139 10.78 -16.13 -26.11
CA THR A 139 11.70 -14.99 -26.11
C THR A 139 12.77 -15.17 -25.04
N TYR A 140 13.87 -15.83 -25.39
CA TYR A 140 15.03 -16.01 -24.51
C TYR A 140 16.03 -14.83 -24.55
N ASN A 141 16.47 -14.39 -23.38
CA ASN A 141 17.55 -13.43 -23.14
C ASN A 141 18.71 -14.13 -22.39
N LYS A 142 19.79 -14.43 -23.12
CA LYS A 142 20.98 -15.09 -22.59
C LYS A 142 21.69 -14.25 -21.52
N GLY A 143 21.85 -12.94 -21.73
CA GLY A 143 22.59 -12.07 -20.82
C GLY A 143 21.89 -11.85 -19.47
N ALA A 144 20.57 -12.01 -19.43
CA ALA A 144 19.79 -11.92 -18.19
C ALA A 144 19.46 -13.29 -17.58
N GLY A 145 19.75 -14.40 -18.26
CA GLY A 145 19.33 -15.73 -17.83
C GLY A 145 17.81 -15.88 -17.72
N THR A 146 17.05 -15.18 -18.56
CA THR A 146 15.57 -15.15 -18.51
C THR A 146 14.93 -15.45 -19.85
N ALA A 147 13.71 -15.96 -19.83
CA ALA A 147 12.88 -16.16 -21.01
C ALA A 147 11.42 -15.80 -20.73
N VAL A 148 10.71 -15.35 -21.77
CA VAL A 148 9.25 -15.24 -21.76
C VAL A 148 8.70 -16.30 -22.69
N ILE A 149 7.83 -17.16 -22.18
CA ILE A 149 7.15 -18.20 -22.97
C ILE A 149 5.71 -17.75 -23.20
N THR A 150 5.29 -17.78 -24.45
CA THR A 150 3.92 -17.44 -24.85
C THR A 150 3.24 -18.70 -25.36
N PHE A 151 2.15 -19.09 -24.71
CA PHE A 151 1.30 -20.20 -25.12
C PHE A 151 0.35 -19.78 -26.25
N LEU A 152 -0.03 -20.75 -27.08
CA LEU A 152 -0.98 -20.57 -28.16
C LEU A 152 -2.41 -20.44 -27.62
N LYS A 153 -2.78 -21.30 -26.65
CA LYS A 153 -4.13 -21.33 -26.07
C LYS A 153 -4.25 -20.41 -24.85
N PRO A 154 -5.28 -19.55 -24.78
CA PRO A 154 -5.58 -18.80 -23.57
C PRO A 154 -5.83 -19.72 -22.37
N GLY A 155 -5.41 -19.27 -21.19
CA GLY A 155 -5.57 -20.00 -19.93
C GLY A 155 -4.45 -21.02 -19.64
N ALA A 156 -3.57 -21.30 -20.60
CA ALA A 156 -2.46 -22.24 -20.41
C ALA A 156 -1.43 -21.76 -19.36
N SER A 157 -1.39 -20.45 -19.06
CA SER A 157 -0.51 -19.91 -18.01
C SER A 157 -1.11 -19.98 -16.59
N LYS A 158 -2.41 -20.28 -16.43
CA LYS A 158 -3.13 -20.12 -15.14
C LYS A 158 -2.58 -21.00 -14.01
N ASN A 159 -1.98 -22.12 -14.35
CA ASN A 159 -1.43 -23.04 -13.35
C ASN A 159 -0.05 -22.59 -12.83
N PHE A 160 0.60 -21.64 -13.50
CA PHE A 160 1.86 -21.05 -13.05
C PHE A 160 1.58 -19.91 -12.07
N VAL A 161 1.20 -20.26 -10.84
CA VAL A 161 0.92 -19.31 -9.75
C VAL A 161 2.14 -19.20 -8.83
N GLY A 162 2.55 -17.97 -8.50
CA GLY A 162 3.76 -17.71 -7.69
C GLY A 162 5.08 -17.94 -8.45
N CYS A 163 6.24 -17.83 -7.78
CA CYS A 163 7.51 -18.31 -8.33
C CYS A 163 7.71 -19.75 -7.85
N THR A 164 7.58 -20.71 -8.76
CA THR A 164 7.74 -22.14 -8.48
C THR A 164 8.94 -22.69 -9.23
N LYS A 165 9.57 -23.71 -8.65
CA LYS A 165 10.77 -24.35 -9.18
C LYS A 165 10.40 -25.49 -10.12
N TYR A 166 10.88 -25.42 -11.36
CA TYR A 166 10.64 -26.44 -12.39
C TYR A 166 11.94 -27.16 -12.76
N PRO A 167 11.94 -28.50 -12.86
CA PRO A 167 13.09 -29.22 -13.35
C PRO A 167 13.31 -28.89 -14.84
N PHE A 168 14.58 -28.71 -15.21
CA PHE A 168 15.01 -28.44 -16.58
C PHE A 168 16.22 -29.30 -16.91
N TYR A 169 16.09 -30.09 -17.97
CA TYR A 169 17.14 -31.02 -18.38
C TYR A 169 17.84 -30.53 -19.64
N ALA A 170 19.12 -30.23 -19.52
CA ALA A 170 19.95 -29.78 -20.63
C ALA A 170 21.38 -30.33 -20.48
N GLU A 171 21.99 -30.73 -21.59
CA GLU A 171 23.37 -31.26 -21.62
C GLU A 171 23.62 -32.39 -20.58
N GLY A 172 22.64 -33.28 -20.37
CA GLY A 172 22.73 -34.38 -19.41
C GLY A 172 22.70 -33.98 -17.94
N ARG A 173 22.40 -32.71 -17.63
CA ARG A 173 22.29 -32.17 -16.27
C ARG A 173 20.86 -31.75 -15.97
N CYS A 174 20.50 -31.78 -14.69
CA CYS A 174 19.22 -31.30 -14.18
C CYS A 174 19.45 -29.96 -13.47
N PHE A 175 18.67 -28.95 -13.86
CA PHE A 175 18.65 -27.61 -13.29
C PHE A 175 17.26 -27.33 -12.74
N SER A 176 17.16 -26.28 -11.93
CA SER A 176 15.90 -25.80 -11.39
C SER A 176 15.65 -24.38 -11.87
N LEU A 177 14.64 -24.18 -12.71
CA LEU A 177 14.24 -22.87 -13.20
C LEU A 177 13.19 -22.27 -12.27
N CYS A 178 13.23 -20.97 -11.98
CA CYS A 178 12.06 -20.29 -11.40
C CYS A 178 11.13 -19.87 -12.53
N VAL A 179 9.87 -20.29 -12.41
CA VAL A 179 8.79 -19.92 -13.33
C VAL A 179 7.77 -19.12 -12.56
N SER A 180 7.32 -18.01 -13.14
CA SER A 180 6.32 -17.15 -12.56
C SER A 180 5.31 -16.66 -13.61
N PRO A 181 4.12 -16.19 -13.18
CA PRO A 181 3.20 -15.53 -14.09
C PRO A 181 3.88 -14.32 -14.76
N HIS A 182 3.49 -14.03 -16.00
CA HIS A 182 3.85 -12.77 -16.63
C HIS A 182 2.90 -11.67 -16.15
N LEU A 183 3.46 -10.68 -15.47
CA LEU A 183 2.73 -9.55 -14.89
C LEU A 183 3.11 -8.28 -15.61
N ASP A 184 2.12 -7.46 -15.94
CA ASP A 184 2.30 -6.08 -16.36
C ASP A 184 1.63 -5.17 -15.34
N ALA A 185 2.34 -4.15 -14.85
CA ALA A 185 1.90 -3.33 -13.73
C ALA A 185 2.05 -1.85 -14.07
N HIS A 186 0.94 -1.11 -13.99
CA HIS A 186 0.86 0.30 -14.33
C HIS A 186 0.33 1.13 -13.18
N LEU A 187 0.99 2.26 -12.94
CA LEU A 187 0.55 3.29 -12.00
C LEU A 187 -0.43 4.24 -12.69
N ARG A 188 -1.63 4.40 -12.13
CA ARG A 188 -2.67 5.32 -12.62
C ARG A 188 -3.21 6.21 -11.50
N LYS A 189 -3.88 7.29 -11.91
CA LYS A 189 -4.54 8.26 -11.02
C LYS A 189 -3.67 8.73 -9.85
N PHE A 190 -2.37 8.91 -10.11
CA PHE A 190 -1.46 9.46 -9.12
C PHE A 190 -1.87 10.89 -8.78
N GLN A 191 -2.18 11.14 -7.51
CA GLN A 191 -2.62 12.44 -7.03
C GLN A 191 -1.87 12.79 -5.74
N PRO A 192 -1.08 13.88 -5.73
CA PRO A 192 -0.61 14.46 -4.49
C PRO A 192 -1.80 15.07 -3.73
N TYR A 193 -1.81 14.90 -2.42
CA TYR A 193 -2.77 15.57 -1.55
C TYR A 193 -2.08 16.17 -0.34
N CYS A 194 -2.61 17.31 0.11
CA CYS A 194 -2.31 17.94 1.39
C CYS A 194 -3.66 18.16 2.06
N ARG A 195 -3.90 17.48 3.19
CA ARG A 195 -5.21 17.47 3.83
C ARG A 195 -5.11 17.95 5.26
N VAL A 196 -6.02 18.83 5.63
CA VAL A 196 -6.22 19.20 7.05
C VAL A 196 -7.13 18.15 7.65
N SER A 197 -6.72 17.52 8.75
CA SER A 197 -7.60 16.60 9.49
C SER A 197 -8.75 17.39 10.10
N LYS A 198 -9.96 16.83 10.01
CA LYS A 198 -11.15 17.46 10.58
C LYS A 198 -11.33 17.12 12.06
N LYS A 199 -10.80 15.96 12.49
CA LYS A 199 -10.91 15.45 13.86
C LYS A 199 -9.68 15.68 14.73
N THR A 200 -8.55 16.06 14.13
CA THR A 200 -7.28 16.19 14.85
C THR A 200 -6.86 17.64 15.01
N ILE A 201 -6.39 17.99 16.22
CA ILE A 201 -5.81 19.30 16.54
C ILE A 201 -4.38 19.17 17.03
N LEU A 202 -3.56 20.16 16.72
CA LEU A 202 -2.19 20.32 17.23
C LEU A 202 -2.15 21.38 18.32
N LEU A 203 -1.73 20.98 19.52
CA LEU A 203 -1.47 21.87 20.64
C LEU A 203 -0.01 22.32 20.61
N LYS A 204 0.22 23.63 20.75
CA LYS A 204 1.54 24.26 20.87
C LYS A 204 1.62 25.08 22.15
N GLY A 205 2.84 25.26 22.66
CA GLY A 205 3.09 26.10 23.83
C GLY A 205 2.88 25.38 25.16
N ILE A 206 2.98 24.05 25.16
CA ILE A 206 2.99 23.26 26.40
C ILE A 206 4.35 23.50 27.07
N PRO A 207 4.41 24.00 28.32
CA PRO A 207 5.69 24.23 28.99
C PRO A 207 6.39 22.90 29.29
N GLU A 208 7.72 22.95 29.43
CA GLU A 208 8.47 21.84 30.00
C GLU A 208 8.12 21.73 31.49
N VAL A 209 7.70 20.53 31.89
CA VAL A 209 7.33 20.19 33.26
C VAL A 209 8.18 19.02 33.75
N GLU A 210 8.26 18.85 35.07
CA GLU A 210 9.03 17.76 35.68
C GLU A 210 8.28 16.42 35.64
N GLU A 211 6.97 16.47 35.40
CA GLU A 211 6.10 15.31 35.19
C GLU A 211 6.50 14.54 33.93
N ASP A 212 6.25 13.24 33.94
CA ASP A 212 6.49 12.37 32.79
C ASP A 212 5.47 12.60 31.66
N GLU A 213 5.75 12.05 30.48
CA GLU A 213 4.89 12.24 29.30
C GLU A 213 3.46 11.75 29.51
N GLU A 214 3.24 10.63 30.20
CA GLU A 214 1.92 10.04 30.38
C GLU A 214 1.06 10.91 31.30
N SER A 215 1.65 11.38 32.41
CA SER A 215 0.99 12.32 33.32
C SER A 215 0.51 13.60 32.60
N VAL A 216 1.38 14.19 31.78
CA VAL A 216 1.02 15.39 31.00
C VAL A 216 -0.05 15.08 29.95
N GLN A 217 -0.01 13.90 29.33
CA GLN A 217 -1.06 13.46 28.42
C GLN A 217 -2.41 13.38 29.12
N ASP A 218 -2.48 12.72 30.28
CA ASP A 218 -3.72 12.55 31.04
C ASP A 218 -4.33 13.91 31.43
N MET A 219 -3.52 14.86 31.88
CA MET A 219 -3.99 16.22 32.22
C MET A 219 -4.59 16.96 31.02
N ILE A 220 -3.90 16.88 29.88
CA ILE A 220 -4.36 17.47 28.63
C ILE A 220 -5.67 16.78 28.21
N GLU A 221 -5.72 15.46 28.26
CA GLU A 221 -6.89 14.67 27.92
C GLU A 221 -8.10 15.06 28.77
N ILE A 222 -7.96 15.07 30.09
CA ILE A 222 -9.00 15.50 31.04
C ILE A 222 -9.46 16.94 30.76
N HIS A 223 -8.55 17.85 30.37
CA HIS A 223 -8.92 19.22 30.03
C HIS A 223 -9.80 19.27 28.77
N PHE A 224 -9.45 18.50 27.74
CA PHE A 224 -10.10 18.52 26.43
C PHE A 224 -11.27 17.52 26.30
N GLN A 225 -11.50 16.64 27.28
CA GLN A 225 -12.75 15.87 27.41
C GLN A 225 -13.88 16.71 28.02
N LYS A 226 -13.57 17.72 28.83
CA LYS A 226 -14.58 18.52 29.53
C LYS A 226 -15.44 19.37 28.56
N PRO A 227 -16.77 19.20 28.55
CA PRO A 227 -17.66 20.00 27.71
C PRO A 227 -17.60 21.50 28.00
N SER A 228 -17.35 21.89 29.26
CA SER A 228 -17.18 23.29 29.68
C SER A 228 -16.02 24.00 28.97
N ASN A 229 -15.01 23.24 28.53
CA ASN A 229 -13.90 23.78 27.75
C ASN A 229 -14.18 23.79 26.24
N GLY A 230 -15.33 23.26 25.81
CA GLY A 230 -15.65 22.98 24.41
C GLY A 230 -15.14 21.64 23.92
N GLY A 231 -14.70 20.78 24.85
CA GLY A 231 -14.15 19.44 24.64
C GLY A 231 -15.19 18.37 24.24
N GLY A 232 -14.74 17.12 24.16
CA GLY A 232 -15.53 15.94 23.83
C GLY A 232 -14.67 14.67 23.88
N GLU A 233 -15.24 13.53 23.50
CA GLU A 233 -14.54 12.23 23.55
C GLU A 233 -13.28 12.23 22.69
N ILE A 234 -12.18 11.75 23.27
CA ILE A 234 -10.85 11.71 22.66
C ILE A 234 -10.57 10.27 22.26
N GLU A 235 -10.33 10.04 20.97
CA GLU A 235 -9.96 8.74 20.44
C GLU A 235 -8.48 8.46 20.69
N LYS A 236 -7.62 9.49 20.54
CA LYS A 236 -6.17 9.33 20.65
C LYS A 236 -5.48 10.63 21.02
N ILE A 237 -4.50 10.54 21.92
CA ILE A 237 -3.59 11.63 22.27
C ILE A 237 -2.14 11.17 22.16
N LYS A 238 -1.26 12.06 21.70
CA LYS A 238 0.19 11.90 21.85
C LYS A 238 0.86 13.23 22.18
N PHE A 239 1.56 13.28 23.31
CA PHE A 239 2.46 14.37 23.68
C PHE A 239 3.91 13.98 23.41
N ASN A 240 4.76 14.99 23.20
CA ASN A 240 6.19 14.81 23.05
C ASN A 240 6.95 15.81 23.95
N SER A 241 7.59 15.30 25.00
CA SER A 241 8.35 16.11 25.96
C SER A 241 9.77 16.42 25.52
N ARG A 242 10.38 15.57 24.68
CA ARG A 242 11.80 15.67 24.31
C ARG A 242 12.09 15.29 22.86
N GLY A 243 12.82 16.15 22.15
CA GLY A 243 13.25 15.89 20.77
C GLY A 243 12.11 15.94 19.75
N ALA A 244 12.22 15.18 18.67
CA ALA A 244 11.18 15.11 17.63
C ALA A 244 10.75 13.66 17.42
N THR A 245 9.46 13.41 17.56
CA THR A 245 8.86 12.08 17.39
C THR A 245 8.02 12.05 16.12
N TYR A 246 8.18 11.00 15.31
CA TYR A 246 7.33 10.78 14.14
C TYR A 246 6.09 10.00 14.54
N VAL A 247 4.91 10.59 14.32
CA VAL A 247 3.62 9.97 14.63
C VAL A 247 2.83 9.78 13.34
N CYS A 248 2.25 8.60 13.16
CA CYS A 248 1.35 8.31 12.05
C CYS A 248 -0.07 8.34 12.60
N PHE A 249 -0.90 9.24 12.08
CA PHE A 249 -2.35 9.23 12.32
C PHE A 249 -3.03 8.72 11.06
N GLU A 250 -4.02 7.82 11.23
CA GLU A 250 -4.79 7.33 10.10
C GLU A 250 -5.72 8.42 9.61
N GLU A 251 -5.95 8.44 8.30
CA GLU A 251 -6.93 9.34 7.69
C GLU A 251 -8.32 9.00 8.22
N ASP A 252 -9.12 10.05 8.47
CA ASP A 252 -10.56 9.95 8.68
C ASP A 252 -11.17 9.30 7.43
N ALA A 253 -11.26 7.97 7.42
CA ALA A 253 -11.92 7.23 6.38
C ALA A 253 -13.41 7.58 6.49
N GLY A 254 -13.80 8.66 5.81
CA GLY A 254 -15.19 8.90 5.50
C GLY A 254 -15.69 7.61 4.88
N SER A 255 -16.63 6.95 5.54
CA SER A 255 -17.37 5.83 4.98
C SER A 255 -18.18 6.38 3.81
N ALA A 256 -17.52 6.58 2.67
CA ALA A 256 -18.20 6.64 1.40
C ALA A 256 -18.55 5.19 1.05
N SER A 257 -19.51 4.62 1.79
CA SER A 257 -20.39 3.61 1.24
C SER A 257 -21.13 4.28 0.10
N SER A 258 -20.56 4.21 -1.10
CA SER A 258 -21.32 4.49 -2.31
C SER A 258 -22.36 3.39 -2.43
N GLU A 259 -23.56 3.67 -1.94
CA GLU A 259 -24.78 2.95 -2.29
C GLU A 259 -24.87 2.95 -3.82
N ILE A 260 -24.72 1.77 -4.41
CA ILE A 260 -25.05 1.56 -5.81
C ILE A 260 -26.59 1.60 -5.87
N THR A 261 -27.14 2.76 -6.21
CA THR A 261 -28.51 2.86 -6.70
C THR A 261 -28.55 2.22 -8.08
N GLY A 262 -28.91 0.94 -8.10
CA GLY A 262 -29.35 0.27 -9.32
C GLY A 262 -30.63 0.94 -9.81
N ASN A 263 -30.55 1.64 -10.94
CA ASN A 263 -31.72 2.02 -11.71
C ASN A 263 -31.54 1.52 -13.14
N SER A 264 -32.49 0.63 -13.50
CA SER A 264 -32.87 0.09 -14.81
C SER A 264 -31.99 -1.02 -15.39
#